data_AF-A0A2D4YY32-F1
#
_entry.id   AF-A0A2D4YY32-F1
#
_cell.length_a   1.000
_cell.length_b   1.000
_cell.length_c   1.000
_cell.angle_alpha   90.00
_cell.angle_beta   90.00
_cell.angle_gamma   90.00
#
_symmetry.space_group_name_H-M   'P 1'
#
loop_
_entity.id
_entity.type
_entity.pdbx_description
1 polymer ?
#
loop_
_entity_poly.entity_id
_entity_poly.type
_entity_poly.pdbx_seq_one_letter_code
_entity_poly.pdbx_strand_id
1 'polypeptide(L)'
;MFAMQCYDNPQCTSMEEFMEDLRRFRYLKRLLRRYYKNGELRERLILNHLIVIFNIFGFDNSIKMLEFKIDLEYWPVLKTCLIYMDYVKEDWRTEIPVDMEVAQVLREL
;
A
#
# COMPACT_ATOMS: atom_id res chain seq x y z
N MET A 1 20.92 10.93 8.67
CA MET A 1 20.85 11.33 7.25
C MET A 1 21.40 10.17 6.42
N PHE A 2 20.60 9.12 6.21
CA PHE A 2 21.06 7.87 5.55
C PHE A 2 20.11 7.41 4.43
N ALA A 3 18.88 7.93 4.38
CA ALA A 3 17.87 7.55 3.39
C ALA A 3 17.97 8.30 2.06
N MET A 4 18.72 9.41 2.00
CA MET A 4 18.84 10.23 0.77
C MET A 4 19.81 9.64 -0.25
N GLN A 5 20.74 8.76 0.14
CA GLN A 5 21.79 8.26 -0.75
C GLN A 5 21.33 7.12 -1.68
N CYS A 6 20.14 6.55 -1.45
CA CYS A 6 19.56 5.50 -2.30
C CYS A 6 18.36 6.00 -3.12
N TYR A 7 18.16 7.32 -3.21
CA TYR A 7 16.98 7.92 -3.81
C TYR A 7 17.33 8.47 -5.20
N ASP A 8 17.16 7.64 -6.22
CA ASP A 8 17.28 8.04 -7.62
C ASP A 8 15.87 8.13 -8.22
N ASN A 9 15.15 9.20 -7.86
CA ASN A 9 13.86 9.55 -8.44
C ASN A 9 14.03 10.80 -9.31
N PRO A 10 14.06 10.68 -10.65
CA PRO A 10 14.23 11.81 -11.56
C PRO A 10 13.07 12.81 -11.54
N GLN A 11 11.96 12.53 -10.85
CA GLN A 11 10.82 13.44 -10.65
C GLN A 11 10.78 14.11 -9.27
N CYS A 12 11.71 13.81 -8.36
CA CYS A 12 11.68 14.41 -7.03
C CYS A 12 12.45 15.74 -7.04
N THR A 13 11.71 16.84 -7.14
CA THR A 13 12.28 18.19 -7.24
C THR A 13 12.48 18.85 -5.88
N SER A 14 11.90 18.32 -4.79
CA SER A 14 12.15 18.83 -3.43
C SER A 14 11.91 17.80 -2.30
N MET A 15 12.49 18.06 -1.13
CA MET A 15 12.21 17.33 0.13
C MET A 15 10.74 17.44 0.56
N GLU A 16 10.06 18.50 0.14
CA GLU A 16 8.67 18.78 0.50
C GLU A 16 7.69 17.85 -0.23
N GLU A 17 7.93 17.56 -1.51
CA GLU A 17 7.18 16.59 -2.32
C GLU A 17 7.30 15.16 -1.74
N PHE A 18 8.51 14.77 -1.37
CA PHE A 18 8.74 13.48 -0.71
C PHE A 18 7.95 13.36 0.60
N MET A 19 7.95 14.42 1.42
CA MET A 19 7.19 14.44 2.68
C MET A 19 5.67 14.40 2.44
N GLU A 20 5.19 15.00 1.35
CA GLU A 20 3.81 14.88 0.92
C GLU A 20 3.44 13.45 0.52
N ASP A 21 4.29 12.76 -0.24
CA ASP A 21 4.07 11.36 -0.60
C ASP A 21 4.03 10.44 0.61
N LEU A 22 4.85 10.72 1.63
CA LEU A 22 4.78 10.01 2.91
C LEU A 22 3.41 10.14 3.61
N ARG A 23 2.65 11.20 3.34
CA ARG A 23 1.29 11.34 3.89
C ARG A 23 0.33 10.29 3.34
N ARG A 24 0.59 9.75 2.14
CA ARG A 24 -0.24 8.70 1.52
C ARG A 24 -0.22 7.41 2.33
N PHE A 25 0.93 7.00 2.85
CA PHE A 25 1.03 5.83 3.75
C PHE A 25 0.21 6.02 5.03
N ARG A 26 0.25 7.21 5.62
CA ARG A 26 -0.54 7.52 6.82
C ARG A 26 -2.04 7.44 6.53
N TYR A 27 -2.46 7.93 5.38
CA TYR A 27 -3.87 7.89 5.02
C TYR A 27 -4.34 6.49 4.64
N LEU A 28 -3.53 5.73 3.90
CA LEU A 28 -3.72 4.29 3.67
C LEU A 28 -3.90 3.53 4.99
N LYS A 29 -3.00 3.73 5.96
CA LYS A 29 -3.12 3.13 7.31
C LYS A 29 -4.45 3.47 8.00
N ARG A 30 -4.93 4.71 7.84
CA ARG A 30 -6.23 5.13 8.40
C ARG A 30 -7.41 4.42 7.73
N LEU A 31 -7.35 4.19 6.42
CA LEU A 31 -8.40 3.47 5.68
C LEU A 31 -8.45 2.00 6.10
N LEU A 32 -7.29 1.35 6.21
CA LEU A 32 -7.18 -0.03 6.70
C LEU A 32 -7.72 -0.15 8.13
N ARG A 33 -7.27 0.71 9.04
CA ARG A 33 -7.76 0.73 10.42
C ARG A 33 -9.27 0.98 10.51
N ARG A 34 -9.84 1.80 9.63
CA ARG A 34 -11.29 2.03 9.56
C ARG A 34 -12.00 0.72 9.27
N TYR A 35 -11.64 0.06 8.17
CA TYR A 35 -12.21 -1.25 7.79
C TYR A 35 -12.17 -2.26 8.95
N TYR A 36 -11.03 -2.44 9.62
CA TYR A 36 -10.94 -3.36 10.77
C TYR A 36 -11.81 -2.95 11.97
N LYS A 37 -12.02 -1.65 12.18
CA LYS A 37 -12.79 -1.15 13.32
C LYS A 37 -14.29 -1.19 13.08
N ASN A 38 -14.75 -0.95 11.85
CA ASN A 38 -16.16 -0.69 11.58
C ASN A 38 -16.72 -1.41 10.34
N GLY A 39 -15.93 -2.24 9.66
CA GLY A 39 -16.33 -2.97 8.46
C GLY A 39 -16.45 -2.10 7.20
N GLU A 40 -16.15 -0.80 7.27
CA GLU A 40 -16.31 0.10 6.12
C GLU A 40 -15.06 0.12 5.25
N LEU A 41 -15.07 -0.71 4.21
CA LEU A 41 -14.05 -0.70 3.18
C LEU A 41 -14.21 0.54 2.29
N ARG A 42 -13.08 1.15 1.94
CA ARG A 42 -12.98 2.25 0.95
C ARG A 42 -12.03 1.84 -0.15
N GLU A 43 -12.38 0.75 -0.82
CA GLU A 43 -11.58 0.02 -1.80
C GLU A 43 -10.98 0.94 -2.86
N ARG A 44 -11.79 1.79 -3.52
CA ARG A 44 -11.29 2.72 -4.55
C ARG A 44 -10.23 3.69 -4.00
N LEU A 45 -10.39 4.19 -2.77
CA LEU A 45 -9.39 5.07 -2.16
C LEU A 45 -8.11 4.30 -1.78
N ILE A 46 -8.24 3.09 -1.25
CA ILE A 46 -7.10 2.22 -0.93
C ILE A 46 -6.29 1.94 -2.20
N LEU A 47 -6.95 1.48 -3.27
CA LEU A 47 -6.31 1.20 -4.55
C LEU A 47 -5.62 2.45 -5.11
N ASN A 48 -6.28 3.61 -5.09
CA ASN A 48 -5.68 4.86 -5.56
C ASN A 48 -4.41 5.22 -4.80
N HIS A 49 -4.40 5.07 -3.47
CA HIS A 49 -3.19 5.33 -2.69
C HIS A 49 -2.07 4.36 -3.02
N LEU A 50 -2.39 3.07 -3.19
CA LEU A 50 -1.41 2.07 -3.58
C LEU A 50 -0.84 2.39 -4.97
N ILE A 51 -1.67 2.62 -5.99
CA ILE A 51 -1.22 2.96 -7.35
C ILE A 51 -0.25 4.14 -7.33
N VAL A 52 -0.59 5.22 -6.61
CA VAL A 52 0.29 6.39 -6.55
C VAL A 52 1.59 6.08 -5.80
N ILE A 53 1.55 5.31 -4.71
CA ILE A 53 2.75 4.87 -4.00
C ILE A 53 3.66 4.06 -4.93
N PHE A 54 3.13 3.06 -5.63
CA PHE A 54 3.90 2.20 -6.53
C PHE A 54 4.45 2.96 -7.75
N ASN A 55 3.69 3.91 -8.30
CA ASN A 55 4.15 4.74 -9.42
C ASN A 55 5.32 5.65 -9.03
N ILE A 56 5.33 6.17 -7.79
CA ILE A 56 6.36 7.12 -7.34
C ILE A 56 7.61 6.39 -6.86
N PHE A 57 7.46 5.35 -6.05
CA PHE A 57 8.58 4.70 -5.39
C PHE A 57 9.09 3.45 -6.12
N GLY A 58 8.33 2.92 -7.08
CA GLY A 58 8.58 1.63 -7.69
C GLY A 58 8.24 0.47 -6.74
N PHE A 59 8.28 -0.76 -7.26
CA PHE A 59 7.82 -1.94 -6.53
C PHE A 59 8.62 -2.22 -5.25
N ASP A 60 9.94 -2.40 -5.34
CA ASP A 60 10.77 -2.83 -4.21
C ASP A 60 10.76 -1.82 -3.05
N ASN A 61 10.84 -0.52 -3.35
CA ASN A 61 10.81 0.50 -2.32
C ASN A 61 9.41 0.65 -1.71
N SER A 62 8.35 0.56 -2.52
CA SER A 62 6.97 0.60 -2.02
C SER A 62 6.69 -0.52 -1.03
N ILE A 63 7.11 -1.75 -1.34
CA ILE A 63 6.97 -2.90 -0.43
C ILE A 63 7.71 -2.64 0.89
N LYS A 64 9.00 -2.26 0.84
CA LYS A 64 9.78 -1.97 2.06
C LYS A 64 9.16 -0.84 2.89
N MET A 65 8.64 0.20 2.24
CA MET A 65 7.98 1.31 2.93
C MET A 65 6.65 0.89 3.54
N LEU A 66 5.87 0.05 2.85
CA LEU A 66 4.65 -0.54 3.40
C LEU A 66 4.96 -1.41 4.63
N GLU A 67 6.00 -2.24 4.58
CA GLU A 67 6.46 -3.04 5.73
C GLU A 67 6.80 -2.21 6.96
N PHE A 68 7.47 -1.07 6.73
CA PHE A 68 7.85 -0.19 7.82
C PHE A 68 6.68 0.65 8.36
N LYS A 69 5.68 0.98 7.53
CA LYS A 69 4.62 1.93 7.88
C LYS A 69 3.30 1.29 8.28
N ILE A 70 3.02 0.06 7.81
CA ILE A 70 1.73 -0.62 8.00
C ILE A 70 1.90 -1.80 8.95
N ASP A 71 1.06 -1.86 9.97
CA ASP A 71 1.08 -2.93 10.98
C ASP A 71 0.67 -4.27 10.36
N LEU A 72 1.30 -5.36 10.82
CA LEU A 72 1.10 -6.73 10.31
C LEU A 72 -0.38 -7.15 10.26
N GLU A 73 -1.20 -6.68 11.21
CA GLU A 73 -2.64 -6.99 11.26
C GLU A 73 -3.40 -6.56 10.00
N TYR A 74 -2.94 -5.52 9.28
CA TYR A 74 -3.62 -4.99 8.08
C TYR A 74 -3.09 -5.57 6.76
N TRP A 75 -2.08 -6.43 6.82
CA TRP A 75 -1.47 -7.02 5.63
C TRP A 75 -2.38 -7.95 4.82
N PRO A 76 -3.37 -8.67 5.39
CA PRO A 76 -4.30 -9.46 4.59
C PRO A 76 -5.05 -8.62 3.54
N VAL A 77 -5.55 -7.44 3.93
CA VAL A 77 -6.21 -6.50 3.01
C VAL A 77 -5.23 -5.96 1.97
N LEU A 78 -4.02 -5.57 2.40
CA LEU A 78 -2.99 -5.09 1.48
C LEU A 78 -2.60 -6.14 0.45
N LYS A 79 -2.27 -7.36 0.88
CA LYS A 79 -1.91 -8.48 0.00
C LYS A 79 -3.01 -8.71 -1.03
N THR A 80 -4.27 -8.70 -0.60
CA THR A 80 -5.43 -8.86 -1.48
C THR A 80 -5.49 -7.75 -2.56
N CYS A 81 -5.29 -6.49 -2.17
CA CYS A 81 -5.22 -5.39 -3.14
C CYS A 81 -4.03 -5.51 -4.10
N LEU A 82 -2.85 -5.94 -3.61
CA LEU A 82 -1.66 -6.11 -4.44
C LEU A 82 -1.82 -7.24 -5.47
N ILE A 83 -2.48 -8.34 -5.08
CA ILE A 83 -2.84 -9.43 -6.00
C ILE A 83 -3.83 -8.91 -7.05
N TYR A 84 -4.88 -8.21 -6.63
CA TYR A 84 -5.88 -7.64 -7.54
C TYR A 84 -5.26 -6.68 -8.57
N MET A 85 -4.26 -5.91 -8.16
CA MET A 85 -3.53 -4.97 -9.01
C MET A 85 -2.40 -5.63 -9.83
N ASP A 86 -2.25 -6.96 -9.78
CA ASP A 86 -1.18 -7.76 -10.41
C ASP A 86 0.25 -7.35 -10.04
N TYR A 87 0.45 -6.72 -8.87
CA TYR A 87 1.79 -6.42 -8.35
C TYR A 87 2.47 -7.66 -7.76
N VAL A 88 1.69 -8.61 -7.25
CA VAL A 88 2.18 -9.87 -6.67
C VAL A 88 1.26 -11.03 -7.05
N LYS A 89 1.79 -12.25 -7.03
CA LYS A 89 1.00 -13.48 -7.24
C LYS A 89 0.43 -13.99 -5.91
N GLU A 90 -0.53 -14.91 -5.98
CA GLU A 90 -1.24 -15.42 -4.78
C GLU A 90 -0.31 -16.13 -3.79
N ASP A 91 0.73 -16.78 -4.30
CA ASP A 91 1.79 -17.47 -3.54
C ASP A 91 2.81 -16.51 -2.91
N TRP A 92 2.73 -15.22 -3.19
CA TRP A 92 3.58 -14.23 -2.56
C TRP A 92 3.24 -14.13 -1.07
N ARG A 93 4.22 -14.43 -0.20
CA ARG A 93 4.08 -14.43 1.27
C ARG A 93 2.89 -15.27 1.72
N THR A 94 3.01 -16.59 1.55
CA THR A 94 1.97 -17.57 1.90
C THR A 94 1.53 -17.51 3.36
N GLU A 95 2.36 -16.98 4.25
CA GLU A 95 2.07 -16.75 5.67
C GLU A 95 1.03 -15.63 5.89
N ILE A 96 0.85 -14.75 4.92
CA ILE A 96 -0.16 -13.69 4.95
C ILE A 96 -1.40 -14.20 4.21
N PRO A 97 -2.56 -14.36 4.89
CA PRO A 97 -3.78 -14.81 4.24
C PRO A 97 -4.35 -13.74 3.31
N VAL A 98 -5.14 -14.17 2.32
CA VAL A 98 -5.98 -13.29 1.52
C VAL A 98 -7.25 -12.96 2.31
N ASP A 99 -7.67 -11.70 2.28
CA ASP A 99 -8.94 -11.27 2.84
C ASP A 99 -10.05 -11.55 1.83
N MET A 100 -10.88 -12.56 2.11
CA MET A 100 -11.89 -13.04 1.18
C MET A 100 -13.04 -12.05 0.97
N GLU A 101 -13.38 -11.26 1.99
CA GLU A 101 -14.41 -10.21 1.88
C GLU A 101 -13.93 -9.11 0.93
N VAL A 102 -12.69 -8.64 1.13
CA VAL A 102 -12.06 -7.68 0.24
C VAL A 102 -11.92 -8.26 -1.17
N ALA A 103 -11.50 -9.51 -1.32
CA ALA A 103 -11.34 -10.16 -2.63
C ALA A 103 -12.67 -10.27 -3.39
N GLN A 104 -13.79 -10.47 -2.68
CA GLN A 104 -15.11 -10.43 -3.30
C GLN A 104 -15.45 -9.01 -3.78
N VAL A 105 -15.29 -8.00 -2.92
CA VAL A 105 -15.57 -6.60 -3.28
C VAL A 105 -14.74 -6.16 -4.49
N LEU A 106 -13.46 -6.55 -4.54
CA LEU A 106 -12.57 -6.22 -5.64
C LEU A 106 -12.92 -6.93 -6.96
N ARG A 107 -13.56 -8.10 -6.92
CA ARG A 107 -14.02 -8.81 -8.12
C ARG A 107 -15.27 -8.20 -8.76
N GLU A 108 -16.03 -7.44 -8.00
CA GLU A 108 -17.27 -6.79 -8.44
C GLU A 108 -17.06 -5.34 -8.93
N LEU A 109 -15.81 -4.86 -8.93
CA LEU A 109 -15.40 -3.48 -9.17
C LEU A 109 -15.27 -3.12 -10.66
#